data_AF-A0A6P3ZH23-F1
#
_entry.id   AF-A0A6P3ZH23-F1
#
_cell.length_a   1.000
_cell.length_b   1.000
_cell.length_c   1.000
_cell.angle_alpha   90.00
_cell.angle_beta   90.00
_cell.angle_gamma   90.00
#
_symmetry.space_group_name_H-M   'P 1'
#
loop_
_entity.id
_entity.type
_entity.pdbx_description
1 polymer ?
#
loop_
_entity_poly.entity_id
_entity_poly.type
_entity_poly.pdbx_seq_one_letter_code
_entity_poly.pdbx_strand_id
1 'polypeptide(L)'
;MEKSKMSNKLSTFMESGIYRFDDTNAVFIDPVRVLNRSYNRFKVSPSAYYSRFFEESKQTAKESSNSRKRKRKEKKKSHPLNERERAADQRHQELRPLLVKAHESLLRATDLLEVMSNLRGGLDSSPSKCGGLSSPRVQQSFVELGRVWQAPLYEITLKFHTTIKQNEDGGSPIKENFEQRVFPAFDNLVVNETGDEVEAEFLNSQYILPPDSGFYMVCC
;
A
#
# COMPACT_ATOMS: atom_id res chain seq x y z
N MET A 1 29.49 28.56 -3.73
CA MET A 1 28.82 27.33 -4.20
C MET A 1 28.55 26.48 -2.97
N GLU A 2 27.49 26.81 -2.22
CA GLU A 2 27.12 26.11 -0.98
C GLU A 2 26.32 24.86 -1.34
N LYS A 3 26.95 23.69 -1.21
CA LYS A 3 26.20 22.43 -1.13
C LYS A 3 25.44 22.45 0.19
N SER A 4 24.14 22.65 0.12
CA SER A 4 23.19 22.41 1.22
C SER A 4 23.56 21.09 1.92
N LYS A 5 24.06 21.19 3.15
CA LYS A 5 24.30 20.03 4.01
C LYS A 5 22.93 19.47 4.34
N MET A 6 22.51 18.41 3.64
CA MET A 6 21.32 17.65 4.02
C MET A 6 21.41 17.31 5.51
N SER A 7 20.32 17.52 6.24
CA SER A 7 20.26 17.14 7.66
C SER A 7 20.55 15.63 7.77
N ASN A 8 21.28 15.19 8.81
CA ASN A 8 21.57 13.76 9.03
C ASN A 8 20.29 12.90 9.09
N LYS A 9 19.15 13.52 9.44
CA LYS A 9 17.84 12.86 9.42
C LYS A 9 17.30 12.67 8.01
N LEU A 10 17.45 13.69 7.16
CA LEU A 10 17.05 13.61 5.77
C LEU A 10 17.87 12.57 5.02
N SER A 11 19.18 12.46 5.28
CA SER A 11 20.00 11.38 4.70
C SER A 11 19.50 10.00 5.15
N THR A 12 19.25 9.83 6.45
CA THR A 12 18.68 8.58 6.99
C THR A 12 17.33 8.26 6.38
N PHE A 13 16.48 9.26 6.15
CA PHE A 13 15.19 9.09 5.47
C PHE A 13 15.36 8.69 4.00
N MET A 14 16.30 9.30 3.27
CA MET A 14 16.53 8.97 1.87
C MET A 14 17.00 7.51 1.69
N GLU A 15 17.75 6.98 2.66
CA GLU A 15 18.24 5.60 2.69
C GLU A 15 17.18 4.61 3.19
N SER A 16 16.46 4.94 4.27
CA SER A 16 15.56 3.98 4.95
C SER A 16 14.09 4.11 4.58
N GLY A 17 13.67 5.26 4.06
CA GLY A 17 12.26 5.63 3.91
C GLY A 17 11.57 6.03 5.22
N ILE A 18 12.29 6.09 6.34
CA ILE A 18 11.73 6.39 7.66
C ILE A 18 12.34 7.69 8.20
N TYR A 19 11.49 8.67 8.46
CA TYR A 19 11.87 9.93 9.11
C TYR A 19 11.35 9.92 10.54
N ARG A 20 12.23 10.10 11.52
CA ARG A 20 11.89 10.11 12.95
C ARG A 20 11.82 11.55 13.44
N PHE A 21 10.73 11.90 14.11
CA PHE A 21 10.58 13.20 14.76
C PHE A 21 11.29 13.19 16.13
N ASP A 22 11.92 14.28 16.53
CA ASP A 22 12.66 14.33 17.81
C ASP A 22 11.74 14.56 19.02
N ASP A 23 10.66 15.29 18.79
CA ASP A 23 9.75 15.76 19.84
C ASP A 23 8.61 14.79 20.11
N THR A 24 8.48 13.74 19.29
CA THR A 24 7.42 12.72 19.39
C THR A 24 7.97 11.34 19.10
N ASN A 25 7.32 10.30 19.62
CA ASN A 25 7.60 8.91 19.22
C ASN A 25 6.96 8.55 17.86
N ALA A 26 6.62 9.56 17.05
CA ALA A 26 6.02 9.36 15.74
C ALA A 26 7.11 9.29 14.67
N VAL A 27 6.77 8.61 13.58
CA VAL A 27 7.63 8.50 12.40
C VAL A 27 6.81 8.76 11.15
N PHE A 28 7.43 9.41 10.17
CA PHE A 28 6.91 9.47 8.82
C PHE A 28 7.54 8.37 7.98
N ILE A 29 6.74 7.71 7.14
CA ILE A 29 7.15 6.58 6.32
C ILE A 29 6.86 6.91 4.85
N ASP A 30 7.88 6.82 4.00
CA ASP A 30 7.76 6.76 2.54
C ASP A 30 7.59 5.28 2.13
N PRO A 31 6.36 4.85 1.77
CA PRO A 31 6.10 3.45 1.49
C PRO A 31 6.92 2.93 0.31
N VAL A 32 7.16 3.77 -0.71
CA VAL A 32 7.90 3.35 -1.91
C VAL A 32 9.34 3.02 -1.56
N ARG A 33 9.99 3.84 -0.72
CA ARG A 33 11.36 3.57 -0.25
C ARG A 33 11.41 2.33 0.64
N VAL A 34 10.49 2.20 1.59
CA VAL A 34 10.46 1.03 2.49
C VAL A 34 10.24 -0.27 1.71
N LEU A 35 9.31 -0.28 0.76
CA LEU A 35 9.03 -1.44 -0.08
C LEU A 35 10.24 -1.78 -0.97
N ASN A 36 10.83 -0.79 -1.64
CA ASN A 36 12.00 -1.00 -2.50
C ASN A 36 13.27 -1.44 -1.76
N ARG A 37 13.26 -1.35 -0.43
CA ARG A 37 14.33 -1.88 0.43
C ARG A 37 14.05 -3.31 0.88
N SER A 38 12.78 -3.70 0.91
CA SER A 38 12.32 -5.04 1.28
C SER A 38 12.32 -5.98 0.08
N TYR A 39 12.21 -5.44 -1.13
CA TYR A 39 12.26 -6.19 -2.37
C TYR A 39 13.67 -6.18 -2.98
N ASN A 40 14.12 -7.34 -3.43
CA ASN A 40 15.39 -7.62 -4.09
C ASN A 40 15.23 -7.73 -5.61
N ARG A 41 14.12 -8.29 -6.10
CA ARG A 41 13.89 -8.55 -7.54
C ARG A 41 13.00 -7.48 -8.17
N PHE A 42 12.06 -6.96 -7.40
CA PHE A 42 11.09 -5.98 -7.90
C PHE A 42 11.33 -4.59 -7.33
N LYS A 43 10.92 -3.57 -8.10
CA LYS A 43 10.96 -2.17 -7.65
C LYS A 43 9.63 -1.49 -7.94
N VAL A 44 9.04 -0.93 -6.90
CA VAL A 44 7.88 -0.05 -6.95
C VAL A 44 8.31 1.30 -7.53
N SER A 45 7.69 1.68 -8.64
CA SER A 45 7.86 3.02 -9.20
C SER A 45 7.14 4.06 -8.33
N PRO A 46 7.82 5.15 -7.90
CA PRO A 46 7.17 6.24 -7.18
C PRO A 46 5.95 6.80 -7.91
N SER A 47 6.03 6.98 -9.24
CA SER A 47 4.91 7.53 -10.02
C SER A 47 3.69 6.61 -10.05
N ALA A 48 3.88 5.29 -10.04
CA ALA A 48 2.79 4.32 -10.03
C ALA A 48 2.14 4.16 -8.65
N TYR A 49 2.89 4.41 -7.57
CA TYR A 49 2.38 4.36 -6.21
C TYR A 49 1.64 5.66 -5.85
N TYR A 50 2.29 6.81 -6.09
CA TYR A 50 1.74 8.11 -5.75
C TYR A 50 0.69 8.60 -6.75
N SER A 51 0.44 7.93 -7.89
CA SER A 51 -0.73 8.23 -8.71
C SER A 51 -2.04 7.76 -8.07
N ARG A 52 -1.99 6.84 -7.09
CA ARG A 52 -3.14 6.26 -6.39
C ARG A 52 -3.70 7.17 -5.30
N PHE A 53 -3.58 8.50 -5.45
CA PHE A 53 -4.30 9.38 -4.55
C PHE A 53 -5.77 8.99 -4.63
N PHE A 54 -6.40 8.89 -3.45
CA PHE A 54 -7.84 8.92 -3.38
C PHE A 54 -8.24 10.10 -4.25
N GLU A 55 -8.95 9.84 -5.36
CA GLU A 55 -9.72 10.91 -5.97
C GLU A 55 -10.45 11.52 -4.78
N GLU A 56 -10.13 12.79 -4.48
CA GLU A 56 -11.01 13.61 -3.69
C GLU A 56 -12.34 13.35 -4.35
N SER A 57 -13.22 12.62 -3.67
CA SER A 57 -14.44 12.21 -4.29
C SER A 57 -15.05 13.53 -4.72
N LYS A 58 -15.11 13.78 -6.02
CA LYS A 58 -15.93 14.83 -6.60
C LYS A 58 -17.40 14.41 -6.43
N GLN A 59 -17.77 13.89 -5.26
CA GLN A 59 -18.76 14.58 -4.46
C GLN A 59 -18.33 16.05 -4.39
N THR A 60 -18.56 16.76 -5.50
CA THR A 60 -19.39 17.95 -5.44
C THR A 60 -20.21 17.81 -4.17
N ALA A 61 -19.98 18.72 -3.23
CA ALA A 61 -21.05 19.22 -2.43
C ALA A 61 -22.14 19.68 -3.41
N LYS A 62 -22.87 18.74 -4.03
CA LYS A 62 -24.29 18.86 -4.18
C LYS A 62 -24.76 18.88 -2.74
N GLU A 63 -24.63 20.05 -2.14
CA GLU A 63 -25.68 20.59 -1.30
C GLU A 63 -26.98 20.14 -1.98
N SER A 64 -27.57 19.06 -1.48
CA SER A 64 -28.90 18.68 -1.89
C SER A 64 -29.77 19.81 -1.37
N SER A 65 -29.97 20.84 -2.17
CA SER A 65 -30.73 22.06 -1.88
C SER A 65 -32.24 21.79 -1.80
N ASN A 66 -32.62 20.56 -1.49
CA ASN A 66 -33.99 20.14 -1.21
C ASN A 66 -34.10 19.67 0.25
N SER A 67 -33.58 20.46 1.20
CA SER A 67 -33.99 20.32 2.59
C SER A 67 -35.38 20.98 2.73
N ARG A 68 -36.43 20.19 2.48
CA ARG A 68 -37.75 20.51 3.05
C ARG A 68 -37.55 20.62 4.56
N LYS A 69 -37.59 21.86 5.04
CA LYS A 69 -37.44 22.31 6.43
C LYS A 69 -38.47 21.57 7.31
N ARG A 70 -38.15 20.34 7.69
CA ARG A 70 -38.84 19.64 8.78
C ARG A 70 -38.29 20.22 10.07
N LYS A 71 -39.16 20.83 10.86
CA LYS A 71 -38.93 21.27 12.24
C LYS A 71 -38.33 20.09 13.02
N ARG A 72 -37.00 20.05 13.11
CA ARG A 72 -36.25 18.98 13.77
C ARG A 72 -36.52 19.13 15.27
N LYS A 73 -37.34 18.24 15.82
CA LYS A 73 -37.44 18.02 17.26
C LYS A 73 -36.02 17.83 17.81
N GLU A 74 -35.80 18.44 18.97
CA GLU A 74 -34.54 18.53 19.69
C GLU A 74 -33.75 17.22 19.72
N LYS A 75 -32.43 17.40 19.70
CA LYS A 75 -31.34 16.41 19.85
C LYS A 75 -31.83 15.04 20.34
N LYS A 76 -31.73 14.02 19.47
CA LYS A 76 -31.72 12.62 19.93
C LYS A 76 -30.66 12.52 21.03
N LYS A 77 -31.09 12.12 22.22
CA LYS A 77 -30.24 11.77 23.36
C LYS A 77 -29.07 10.92 22.86
N SER A 78 -27.86 11.22 23.32
CA SER A 78 -26.69 10.37 23.11
C SER A 78 -27.10 8.94 23.42
N HIS A 79 -27.07 8.08 22.40
CA HIS A 79 -27.25 6.66 22.65
C HIS A 79 -26.15 6.26 23.66
N PRO A 80 -26.48 5.60 24.77
CA PRO A 80 -25.44 5.15 25.69
C PRO A 80 -24.56 4.17 24.91
N LEU A 81 -23.30 4.57 24.69
CA LEU A 81 -22.33 3.76 23.94
C LEU A 81 -22.23 2.38 24.60
N ASN A 82 -22.20 1.33 23.78
CA ASN A 82 -21.91 -0.01 24.28
C ASN A 82 -20.48 -0.06 24.85
N GLU A 83 -20.14 -1.03 25.68
CA GLU A 83 -18.82 -1.17 26.30
C GLU A 83 -17.69 -1.17 25.25
N ARG A 84 -17.91 -1.88 24.14
CA ARG A 84 -16.97 -1.91 23.01
C ARG A 84 -16.78 -0.53 22.36
N GLU A 85 -17.84 0.24 22.24
CA GLU A 85 -17.81 1.59 21.67
C GLU A 85 -17.12 2.57 22.63
N ARG A 86 -17.37 2.46 23.94
CA ARG A 86 -16.65 3.26 24.95
C ARG A 86 -15.16 2.95 24.97
N ALA A 87 -14.78 1.68 24.89
CA ALA A 87 -13.37 1.30 24.82
C ALA A 87 -12.70 1.78 23.52
N ALA A 88 -13.43 1.82 22.40
CA ALA A 88 -12.93 2.43 21.17
C ALA A 88 -12.78 3.95 21.30
N ASP A 89 -13.78 4.63 21.86
CA ASP A 89 -13.77 6.07 22.07
C ASP A 89 -12.68 6.51 23.04
N GLN A 90 -12.49 5.79 24.15
CA GLN A 90 -11.41 6.04 25.10
C GLN A 90 -10.04 5.95 24.41
N ARG A 91 -9.78 4.88 23.65
CA ARG A 91 -8.53 4.74 22.87
C ARG A 91 -8.36 5.89 21.87
N HIS A 92 -9.44 6.31 21.22
CA HIS A 92 -9.40 7.45 20.31
C HIS A 92 -9.03 8.75 21.05
N GLN A 93 -9.66 9.02 22.20
CA GLN A 93 -9.38 10.19 23.04
C GLN A 93 -7.92 10.20 23.53
N GLU A 94 -7.38 9.05 23.93
CA GLU A 94 -5.99 8.90 24.37
C GLU A 94 -4.97 9.10 23.23
N LEU A 95 -5.28 8.61 22.02
CA LEU A 95 -4.39 8.72 20.86
C LEU A 95 -4.44 10.10 20.19
N ARG A 96 -5.57 10.80 20.25
CA ARG A 96 -5.77 12.10 19.60
C ARG A 96 -4.68 13.14 19.92
N PRO A 97 -4.27 13.40 21.18
CA PRO A 97 -3.21 14.36 21.45
C PRO A 97 -1.86 13.95 20.84
N LEU A 98 -1.55 12.64 20.79
CA LEU A 98 -0.32 12.13 20.17
C LEU A 98 -0.34 12.37 18.66
N LEU A 99 -1.48 12.13 18.01
CA LEU A 99 -1.66 12.38 16.58
C LEU A 99 -1.55 13.87 16.24
N VAL A 100 -2.16 14.74 17.04
CA VAL A 100 -2.05 16.21 16.86
C VAL A 100 -0.59 16.64 16.99
N LYS A 101 0.11 16.16 18.02
CA LYS A 101 1.53 16.48 18.22
C LYS A 101 2.39 15.98 17.06
N ALA A 102 2.18 14.75 16.59
CA ALA A 102 2.88 14.20 15.43
C ALA A 102 2.63 15.01 14.15
N HIS A 103 1.40 15.49 13.95
CA HIS A 103 1.06 16.36 12.83
C HIS A 103 1.77 17.71 12.93
N GLU A 104 1.82 18.33 14.12
CA GLU A 104 2.60 19.55 14.32
C GLU A 104 4.10 19.34 14.05
N SER A 105 4.68 18.23 14.50
CA SER A 105 6.06 17.85 14.20
C SER A 105 6.31 17.72 12.70
N LEU A 106 5.38 17.09 11.98
CA LEU A 106 5.43 16.96 10.52
C LEU A 106 5.43 18.34 9.84
N LEU A 107 4.57 19.26 10.28
CA LEU A 107 4.51 20.62 9.71
C LEU A 107 5.80 21.42 9.95
N ARG A 108 6.53 21.14 11.04
CA ARG A 108 7.83 21.79 11.32
C ARG A 108 8.98 21.20 10.51
N ALA A 109 8.84 19.98 9.99
CA ALA A 109 9.87 19.29 9.19
C ALA A 109 9.87 19.78 7.73
N THR A 110 10.27 21.03 7.50
CA THR A 110 10.24 21.66 6.17
C THR A 110 11.12 20.94 5.14
N ASP A 111 12.24 20.36 5.58
CA ASP A 111 13.16 19.58 4.74
C ASP A 111 12.49 18.31 4.18
N LEU A 112 11.73 17.60 5.01
CA LEU A 112 10.93 16.45 4.61
C LEU A 112 9.80 16.86 3.65
N LEU A 113 9.08 17.94 3.96
CA LEU A 113 7.95 18.42 3.15
C LEU A 113 8.40 18.84 1.74
N GLU A 114 9.57 19.45 1.61
CA GLU A 114 10.17 19.79 0.31
C GLU A 114 10.40 18.53 -0.53
N VAL A 115 11.01 17.48 0.06
CA VAL A 115 11.21 16.20 -0.63
C VAL A 115 9.87 15.56 -1.04
N MET A 116 8.86 15.59 -0.17
CA MET A 116 7.53 15.03 -0.46
C MET A 116 6.82 15.75 -1.60
N SER A 117 6.94 17.08 -1.70
CA SER A 117 6.34 17.84 -2.80
C SER A 117 6.91 17.42 -4.16
N ASN A 118 8.20 17.09 -4.21
CA ASN A 118 8.86 16.60 -5.42
C ASN A 118 8.43 15.17 -5.81
N LEU A 119 7.98 14.34 -4.85
CA LEU A 119 7.39 13.03 -5.17
C LEU A 119 6.07 13.17 -5.95
N ARG A 120 5.38 14.30 -5.78
CA ARG A 120 4.12 14.62 -6.49
C ARG A 120 4.37 15.24 -7.87
N GLY A 121 5.44 16.01 -8.03
CA GLY A 121 5.74 16.82 -9.23
C GLY A 121 6.10 16.04 -10.50
N GLY A 122 6.30 14.72 -10.43
CA GLY A 122 6.53 13.88 -11.60
C GLY A 122 5.30 13.62 -12.47
N LEU A 123 4.13 14.14 -12.09
CA LEU A 123 2.86 13.92 -12.80
C LEU A 123 2.73 14.77 -14.08
N ASP A 124 3.46 15.89 -14.18
CA ASP A 124 3.27 16.89 -15.24
C ASP A 124 4.39 16.90 -16.29
N SER A 125 5.33 15.95 -16.24
CA SER A 125 6.45 15.87 -17.20
C SER A 125 6.43 14.56 -18.00
N SER A 126 5.67 14.60 -19.10
CA SER A 126 5.73 13.69 -20.26
C SER A 126 5.29 12.23 -20.01
N PRO A 127 4.50 11.63 -20.93
CA PRO A 127 4.26 10.19 -20.93
C PRO A 127 5.56 9.49 -21.32
N SER A 128 6.40 9.19 -20.33
CA SER A 128 7.53 8.28 -20.51
C SER A 128 6.97 6.93 -20.92
N LYS A 129 7.21 6.61 -22.20
CA LYS A 129 6.97 5.32 -22.82
C LYS A 129 7.82 4.27 -22.10
N CYS A 130 7.33 3.76 -20.99
CA CYS A 130 7.77 2.47 -20.49
C CYS A 130 6.90 1.42 -21.19
N GLY A 131 7.45 0.79 -22.23
CA GLY A 131 6.78 -0.26 -22.99
C GLY A 131 6.41 -1.43 -22.08
N GLY A 132 5.12 -1.72 -22.03
CA GLY A 132 4.56 -2.83 -21.28
C GLY A 132 3.06 -2.66 -21.16
N LEU A 133 2.34 -3.15 -22.17
CA LEU A 133 0.88 -3.35 -22.25
C LEU A 133 0.13 -3.20 -20.90
N SER A 134 -0.44 -2.02 -20.65
CA SER A 134 -1.50 -1.91 -19.66
C SER A 134 -2.61 -1.02 -20.23
N SER A 135 -3.56 -1.66 -20.92
CA SER A 135 -4.96 -1.24 -20.92
C SER A 135 -5.36 -0.78 -19.52
N PRO A 136 -6.28 0.19 -19.33
CA PRO A 136 -6.79 0.56 -18.01
C PRO A 136 -7.18 -0.71 -17.26
N ARG A 137 -6.29 -1.15 -16.37
CA ARG A 137 -6.46 -2.41 -15.64
C ARG A 137 -7.60 -2.12 -14.69
N VAL A 138 -8.77 -2.68 -14.96
CA VAL A 138 -9.90 -2.60 -14.05
C VAL A 138 -9.42 -3.23 -12.75
N GLN A 139 -9.06 -2.40 -11.77
CA GLN A 139 -8.61 -2.88 -10.48
C GLN A 139 -9.83 -3.51 -9.79
N GLN A 140 -9.94 -4.82 -9.90
CA GLN A 140 -11.05 -5.57 -9.33
C GLN A 140 -10.92 -5.54 -7.80
N SER A 141 -12.01 -5.24 -7.12
CA SER A 141 -12.05 -5.25 -5.66
C SER A 141 -12.14 -6.70 -5.18
N PHE A 142 -11.10 -7.16 -4.48
CA PHE A 142 -11.10 -8.49 -3.83
C PHE A 142 -12.30 -8.68 -2.87
N VAL A 143 -12.77 -7.58 -2.26
CA VAL A 143 -13.96 -7.61 -1.39
C VAL A 143 -15.23 -7.92 -2.18
N GLU A 144 -15.38 -7.34 -3.37
CA GLU A 144 -16.55 -7.64 -4.22
C GLU A 144 -16.45 -9.03 -4.85
N LEU A 145 -15.23 -9.48 -5.19
CA LEU A 145 -14.99 -10.84 -5.65
C LEU A 145 -15.30 -11.89 -4.58
N GLY A 146 -15.10 -11.60 -3.29
CA GLY A 146 -15.44 -12.51 -2.21
C GLY A 146 -16.92 -12.69 -1.95
N ARG A 147 -17.79 -11.82 -2.51
CA ARG A 147 -19.24 -11.87 -2.32
C ARG A 147 -19.98 -12.66 -3.39
N VAL A 148 -19.32 -12.97 -4.51
CA VAL A 148 -19.97 -13.72 -5.58
C VAL A 148 -19.97 -15.21 -5.24
N TRP A 149 -21.00 -15.93 -5.69
CA TRP A 149 -21.08 -17.38 -5.50
C TRP A 149 -19.90 -18.14 -6.13
N GLN A 150 -19.22 -17.52 -7.11
CA GLN A 150 -18.03 -18.07 -7.77
C GLN A 150 -16.74 -17.88 -6.96
N ALA A 151 -16.76 -17.20 -5.82
CA ALA A 151 -15.57 -16.91 -5.03
C ALA A 151 -14.70 -18.16 -4.75
N PRO A 152 -15.29 -19.33 -4.38
CA PRO A 152 -14.52 -20.56 -4.16
C PRO A 152 -13.83 -21.13 -5.42
N LEU A 153 -14.24 -20.69 -6.62
CA LEU A 153 -13.69 -21.15 -7.89
C LEU A 153 -12.52 -20.28 -8.37
N TYR A 154 -12.26 -19.14 -7.72
CA TYR A 154 -11.13 -18.31 -8.09
C TYR A 154 -9.83 -18.91 -7.58
N GLU A 155 -8.86 -19.01 -8.49
CA GLU A 155 -7.54 -19.55 -8.21
C GLU A 155 -6.49 -18.45 -8.26
N ILE A 156 -5.49 -18.57 -7.39
CA ILE A 156 -4.25 -17.81 -7.44
C ILE A 156 -3.10 -18.75 -7.75
N THR A 157 -2.25 -18.31 -8.67
CA THR A 157 -1.05 -19.01 -9.06
C THR A 157 0.17 -18.35 -8.44
N LEU A 158 1.05 -19.12 -7.82
CA LEU A 158 2.37 -18.69 -7.35
C LEU A 158 3.47 -19.28 -8.25
N LYS A 159 4.39 -18.43 -8.74
CA LYS A 159 5.51 -18.80 -9.61
C LYS A 159 6.82 -18.67 -8.85
N PHE A 160 7.43 -19.80 -8.52
CA PHE A 160 8.70 -19.90 -7.81
C PHE A 160 9.84 -20.00 -8.83
N HIS A 161 10.88 -19.18 -8.64
CA HIS A 161 12.06 -19.20 -9.49
C HIS A 161 13.08 -20.19 -8.91
N THR A 162 13.25 -21.34 -9.57
CA THR A 162 14.31 -22.29 -9.18
C THR A 162 15.54 -22.08 -10.04
N THR A 163 16.57 -21.46 -9.47
CA THR A 163 17.90 -21.41 -10.10
C THR A 163 18.62 -22.73 -9.82
N ILE A 164 18.51 -23.69 -10.74
CA ILE A 164 19.33 -24.90 -10.68
C ILE A 164 20.75 -24.51 -11.11
N LYS A 165 21.67 -24.41 -10.14
CA LYS A 165 23.11 -24.38 -10.43
C LYS A 165 23.48 -25.78 -10.96
N GLN A 166 23.59 -25.94 -12.27
CA GLN A 166 24.20 -27.15 -12.81
C GLN A 166 25.70 -27.10 -12.47
N ASN A 167 26.18 -28.15 -11.80
CA ASN A 167 27.60 -28.33 -11.52
C ASN A 167 28.40 -28.34 -12.82
N GLU A 168 29.63 -27.84 -12.73
CA GLU A 168 30.61 -27.65 -13.79
C GLU A 168 30.88 -28.94 -14.59
N ASP A 169 30.08 -29.22 -15.63
CA ASP A 169 30.56 -29.84 -16.86
C ASP A 169 29.57 -29.63 -18.01
N GLY A 170 30.02 -29.01 -19.11
CA GLY A 170 29.35 -29.08 -20.41
C GLY A 170 28.15 -28.13 -20.68
N GLY A 171 28.42 -26.83 -20.84
CA GLY A 171 27.94 -26.04 -21.98
C GLY A 171 26.45 -26.03 -22.41
N SER A 172 25.47 -26.19 -21.52
CA SER A 172 24.05 -25.94 -21.84
C SER A 172 23.52 -24.62 -21.25
N PRO A 173 22.64 -23.88 -21.97
CA PRO A 173 22.11 -22.61 -21.49
C PRO A 173 21.30 -22.81 -20.21
N ILE A 174 21.48 -21.90 -19.25
CA ILE A 174 20.74 -21.84 -17.97
C ILE A 174 19.24 -21.90 -18.30
N LYS A 175 18.61 -23.05 -18.05
CA LYS A 175 17.17 -23.19 -18.24
C LYS A 175 16.51 -22.77 -16.94
N GLU A 176 15.99 -21.54 -16.91
CA GLU A 176 15.13 -21.08 -15.83
C GLU A 176 13.87 -21.97 -15.80
N ASN A 177 13.84 -22.92 -14.87
CA ASN A 177 12.64 -23.70 -14.61
C ASN A 177 11.86 -22.97 -13.53
N PHE A 178 10.59 -22.70 -13.82
CA PHE A 178 9.64 -22.13 -12.87
C PHE A 178 8.81 -23.27 -12.28
N GLU A 179 8.82 -23.42 -10.96
CA GLU A 179 7.82 -24.24 -10.28
C GLU A 179 6.57 -23.38 -10.09
N GLN A 180 5.42 -23.87 -10.53
CA GLN A 180 4.15 -23.19 -10.39
C GLN A 180 3.25 -23.95 -9.43
N ARG A 181 2.68 -23.27 -8.43
CA ARG A 181 1.66 -23.83 -7.54
C ARG A 181 0.37 -23.04 -7.69
N VAL A 182 -0.75 -23.75 -7.76
CA VAL A 182 -2.08 -23.15 -7.89
C VAL A 182 -2.86 -23.43 -6.61
N PHE A 183 -3.49 -22.40 -6.07
CA PHE A 183 -4.25 -22.46 -4.84
C PHE A 183 -5.64 -21.87 -5.07
N PRO A 184 -6.69 -22.41 -4.42
CA PRO A 184 -7.92 -21.66 -4.20
C PRO A 184 -7.57 -20.33 -3.53
N ALA A 185 -8.10 -19.24 -4.07
CA ALA A 185 -7.78 -17.89 -3.60
C ALA A 185 -8.56 -17.53 -2.33
N PHE A 186 -9.81 -18.00 -2.23
CA PHE A 186 -10.69 -17.77 -1.08
C PHE A 186 -10.77 -18.99 -0.17
N ASP A 187 -11.00 -18.73 1.11
CA ASP A 187 -11.07 -19.69 2.21
C ASP A 187 -9.86 -20.62 2.32
N ASN A 188 -8.71 -20.09 1.92
CA ASN A 188 -7.44 -20.79 1.94
C ASN A 188 -6.31 -19.84 2.34
N LEU A 189 -5.31 -20.37 3.05
CA LEU A 189 -4.13 -19.63 3.44
C LEU A 189 -3.09 -19.73 2.31
N VAL A 190 -2.86 -18.63 1.61
CA VAL A 190 -1.87 -18.54 0.55
C VAL A 190 -0.57 -18.01 1.16
N VAL A 191 0.47 -18.82 1.15
CA VAL A 191 1.77 -18.52 1.78
C VAL A 191 2.91 -18.57 0.78
N ASN A 192 3.81 -17.59 0.93
CA ASN A 192 5.16 -17.65 0.42
C ASN A 192 6.10 -17.99 1.58
N GLU A 193 6.43 -19.28 1.70
CA GLU A 193 7.40 -19.79 2.69
C GLU A 193 8.85 -19.72 2.18
N THR A 194 9.05 -19.15 0.99
CA THR A 194 10.40 -19.00 0.45
C THR A 194 11.05 -17.72 0.96
N GLY A 195 12.37 -17.76 1.11
CA GLY A 195 13.16 -16.58 1.48
C GLY A 195 13.30 -15.54 0.36
N ASP A 196 12.59 -15.72 -0.76
CA ASP A 196 12.63 -14.85 -1.94
C ASP A 196 11.23 -14.33 -2.31
N GLU A 197 11.19 -13.25 -3.09
CA GLU A 197 9.94 -12.77 -3.69
C GLU A 197 9.35 -13.77 -4.69
N VAL A 198 8.03 -13.95 -4.63
CA VAL A 198 7.28 -14.82 -5.52
C VAL A 198 6.31 -13.99 -6.36
N GLU A 199 6.27 -14.28 -7.66
CA GLU A 199 5.25 -13.70 -8.55
C GLU A 199 3.96 -14.45 -8.37
N ALA A 200 2.88 -13.72 -8.10
CA ALA A 200 1.54 -14.25 -8.05
C ALA A 200 0.71 -13.78 -9.24
N GLU A 201 -0.18 -14.64 -9.73
CA GLU A 201 -1.12 -14.32 -10.78
C GLU A 201 -2.53 -14.68 -10.33
N PHE A 202 -3.44 -13.70 -10.42
CA PHE A 202 -4.85 -13.84 -10.07
C PHE A 202 -5.68 -13.03 -11.06
N LEU A 203 -6.64 -13.67 -11.75
CA LEU A 203 -7.50 -13.02 -12.75
C LEU A 203 -6.73 -12.18 -13.80
N ASN A 204 -5.66 -12.76 -14.37
CA ASN A 204 -4.72 -12.12 -15.31
C ASN A 204 -4.00 -10.88 -14.72
N SER A 205 -4.10 -10.68 -13.41
CA SER A 205 -3.38 -9.67 -12.68
C SER A 205 -2.17 -10.27 -11.99
N GLN A 206 -1.01 -9.69 -12.26
CA GLN A 206 0.25 -10.02 -11.61
C GLN A 206 0.41 -9.23 -10.31
N TYR A 207 0.90 -9.92 -9.29
CA TYR A 207 1.17 -9.44 -7.94
C TYR A 207 2.52 -9.97 -7.48
N ILE A 208 3.06 -9.39 -6.41
CA ILE A 208 4.31 -9.83 -5.79
C ILE A 208 3.99 -10.18 -4.34
N LEU A 209 4.41 -11.37 -3.92
CA LEU A 209 4.39 -11.77 -2.51
C LEU A 209 5.79 -11.58 -1.92
N PRO A 210 5.93 -10.78 -0.84
CA PRO A 210 7.17 -10.69 -0.08
C PRO A 210 7.64 -12.06 0.44
N PRO A 211 8.93 -12.22 0.76
CA PRO A 211 9.44 -13.42 1.42
C PRO A 211 8.77 -13.62 2.79
N ASP A 212 8.62 -14.88 3.20
CA ASP A 212 8.04 -15.28 4.50
C ASP A 212 6.68 -14.63 4.82
N SER A 213 5.84 -14.46 3.80
CA SER A 213 4.56 -13.76 3.91
C SER A 213 3.38 -14.66 3.56
N GLY A 214 2.19 -14.29 4.01
CA GLY A 214 0.97 -15.01 3.66
C GLY A 214 -0.27 -14.18 3.89
N PHE A 215 -1.35 -14.58 3.25
CA PHE A 215 -2.65 -13.93 3.41
C PHE A 215 -3.78 -14.94 3.31
N TYR A 216 -4.91 -14.57 3.90
CA TYR A 216 -6.14 -15.34 3.88
C TYR A 216 -7.26 -14.44 3.35
N MET A 217 -7.94 -14.88 2.30
CA MET A 217 -9.12 -14.17 1.78
C MET A 217 -10.38 -14.93 2.18
N VAL A 218 -11.36 -14.21 2.74
CA VAL A 218 -12.60 -14.79 3.26
C VAL A 218 -13.72 -14.60 2.23
N CYS A 219 -14.51 -15.64 1.96
CA CYS A 219 -15.79 -15.47 1.26
C CYS A 219 -16.79 -14.72 2.16
N CYS A 220 -17.47 -13.70 1.64
CA CYS A 220 -18.44 -12.89 2.36
C CYS A 220 -19.88 -13.34 2.10
#